data_AF-A0A317K284-F1
#
_entry.id   AF-A0A317K284-F1
#
_cell.length_a   1.000
_cell.length_b   1.000
_cell.length_c   1.000
_cell.angle_alpha   90.00
_cell.angle_beta   90.00
_cell.angle_gamma   90.00
#
_symmetry.space_group_name_H-M   'P 1'
#
loop_
_entity.id
_entity.type
_entity.pdbx_description
1 polymer ?
#
loop_
_entity_poly.entity_id
_entity_poly.type
_entity_poly.pdbx_seq_one_letter_code
_entity_poly.pdbx_strand_id
1 'polypeptide(L)'
;MRSVRDFAADGAGPHGGGALDASLLALSLRKVIPATYPRVVATASAIAARLDAGGGLLYRYLHDQTPDGIEGDEGAFVLCSFWLVNNAYRAGDVWLPDRWARPTRRDRTAGSSLDE
;
A
#
# COMPACT_ATOMS: atom_id res chain seq x y z
N MET A 1 14.29 19.60 11.80
CA MET A 1 14.32 18.37 10.97
C MET A 1 13.07 17.57 11.36
N ARG A 2 12.04 17.50 10.52
CA ARG A 2 10.74 16.88 10.87
C ARG A 2 10.80 15.37 10.76
N SER A 3 10.07 14.67 11.63
CA SER A 3 10.06 13.22 11.77
C SER A 3 9.24 12.57 10.65
N VAL A 4 9.63 11.36 10.23
CA VAL A 4 8.87 10.53 9.26
C VAL A 4 7.42 10.30 9.73
N ARG A 5 7.15 10.37 11.04
CA ARG A 5 5.81 10.24 11.62
C ARG A 5 4.90 11.44 11.37
N ASP A 6 5.46 12.62 11.10
CA ASP A 6 4.68 13.85 10.89
C ASP A 6 4.05 13.91 9.48
N PHE A 7 4.53 13.12 8.52
CA PHE A 7 3.99 13.05 7.16
C PHE A 7 2.62 12.35 7.05
N ALA A 8 2.24 11.59 8.08
CA ALA A 8 1.02 10.78 8.04
C ALA A 8 -0.25 11.58 8.38
N ALA A 9 -0.13 12.70 9.11
CA ALA A 9 -1.26 13.39 9.72
C ALA A 9 -1.93 14.46 8.83
N ASP A 10 -1.22 15.03 7.87
CA ASP A 10 -1.80 15.97 6.92
C ASP A 10 -1.94 15.29 5.56
N GLY A 11 -3.14 15.33 4.96
CA GLY A 11 -3.42 14.83 3.61
C GLY A 11 -2.60 15.47 2.48
N ALA A 12 -1.58 16.27 2.81
CA ALA A 12 -0.69 16.97 1.88
C ALA A 12 0.77 16.55 2.13
N GLY A 13 1.16 15.41 1.56
CA GLY A 13 2.58 15.09 1.35
C GLY A 13 3.22 16.03 0.31
N PRO A 14 4.53 15.95 0.05
CA PRO A 14 5.30 16.94 -0.74
C PRO A 14 5.06 16.86 -2.26
N HIS A 15 3.87 16.44 -2.69
CA HIS A 15 3.35 16.51 -4.04
C HIS A 15 2.02 17.21 -3.88
N GLY A 16 1.97 18.49 -4.23
CA GLY A 16 0.77 19.30 -4.06
C GLY A 16 -0.45 18.61 -4.70
N GLY A 17 -1.50 18.43 -3.90
CA GLY A 17 -2.89 18.40 -4.38
C GLY A 17 -3.30 17.31 -5.37
N GLY A 18 -2.67 16.14 -5.39
CA GLY A 18 -3.10 15.00 -6.20
C GLY A 18 -3.57 13.83 -5.34
N ALA A 19 -4.68 13.20 -5.74
CA ALA A 19 -5.11 11.93 -5.15
C ALA A 19 -4.05 10.84 -5.35
N LEU A 20 -3.94 9.94 -4.37
CA LEU A 20 -2.93 8.88 -4.38
C LEU A 20 -3.33 7.75 -5.34
N ASP A 21 -2.42 7.33 -6.24
CA ASP A 21 -2.66 6.23 -7.18
C ASP A 21 -1.61 5.11 -6.99
N ALA A 22 -2.09 3.88 -6.82
CA ALA A 22 -1.29 2.67 -6.62
C ALA A 22 -0.49 2.25 -7.86
N SER A 23 -0.77 2.81 -9.04
CA SER A 23 0.00 2.61 -10.27
C SER A 23 1.45 3.08 -10.15
N LEU A 24 1.76 3.99 -9.21
CA LEU A 24 3.13 4.41 -8.91
C LEU A 24 4.02 3.24 -8.46
N LEU A 25 3.45 2.17 -7.89
CA LEU A 25 4.19 0.96 -7.52
C LEU A 25 4.81 0.24 -8.72
N ALA A 26 4.27 0.45 -9.93
CA ALA A 26 4.78 -0.15 -11.16
C ALA A 26 6.16 0.39 -11.55
N LEU A 27 6.53 1.61 -11.13
CA LEU A 27 7.83 2.22 -11.45
C LEU A 27 9.00 1.34 -10.98
N SER A 28 8.92 0.86 -9.74
CA SER A 28 9.95 -0.02 -9.21
C SER A 28 9.88 -1.40 -9.84
N LEU A 29 8.69 -1.97 -10.07
CA LEU A 29 8.54 -3.24 -10.79
C LEU A 29 9.25 -3.21 -12.15
N ARG A 30 9.10 -2.11 -12.89
CA ARG A 30 9.73 -1.88 -14.20
C ARG A 30 11.19 -1.43 -14.12
N LYS A 31 11.77 -1.37 -12.91
CA LYS A 31 13.15 -0.96 -12.62
C LYS A 31 13.48 0.47 -13.07
N VAL A 32 12.47 1.34 -13.16
CA VAL A 32 12.66 2.78 -13.43
C VAL A 32 13.33 3.45 -12.23
N ILE A 33 12.91 3.09 -11.01
CA ILE A 33 13.48 3.61 -9.75
C ILE A 33 13.65 2.44 -8.77
N PRO A 34 14.78 2.32 -8.05
CA PRO A 34 14.96 1.28 -7.04
C PRO A 34 13.90 1.35 -5.93
N ALA A 35 13.38 0.20 -5.50
CA ALA A 35 12.39 0.10 -4.43
C ALA A 35 12.91 0.58 -3.07
N THR A 36 14.23 0.60 -2.89
CA THR A 36 14.92 1.06 -1.67
C THR A 36 15.05 2.58 -1.58
N TYR A 37 14.70 3.33 -2.62
CA TYR A 37 14.83 4.79 -2.58
C TYR A 37 13.86 5.39 -1.56
N PRO A 38 14.29 6.34 -0.72
CA PRO A 38 13.45 6.89 0.36
C PRO A 38 12.10 7.40 -0.10
N ARG A 39 12.04 8.03 -1.29
CA ARG A 39 10.77 8.51 -1.88
C ARG A 39 9.86 7.36 -2.32
N VAL A 40 10.40 6.28 -2.87
CA VAL A 40 9.60 5.11 -3.26
C VAL A 40 9.04 4.43 -2.02
N VAL A 41 9.87 4.24 -0.99
CA VAL A 41 9.45 3.67 0.30
C VAL A 41 8.33 4.51 0.93
N ALA A 42 8.49 5.84 0.95
CA ALA A 42 7.47 6.74 1.48
C ALA A 42 6.16 6.65 0.69
N THR A 43 6.22 6.64 -0.65
CA THR A 43 5.05 6.48 -1.51
C THR A 43 4.36 5.13 -1.31
N ALA A 44 5.12 4.03 -1.29
CA ALA A 44 4.58 2.69 -1.12
C ALA A 44 3.94 2.50 0.27
N SER A 45 4.55 3.07 1.31
CA SER A 45 3.99 3.10 2.66
C SER A 45 2.68 3.90 2.72
N ALA A 46 2.62 5.07 2.07
CA ALA A 46 1.39 5.85 1.97
C ALA A 46 0.28 5.10 1.23
N ILE A 47 0.62 4.39 0.16
CA ILE A 47 -0.32 3.55 -0.59
C ILE A 47 -0.87 2.42 0.29
N ALA A 48 0.01 1.69 0.98
CA ALA A 48 -0.37 0.60 1.87
C ALA A 48 -1.30 1.04 3.03
N ALA A 49 -1.16 2.30 3.47
CA ALA A 49 -1.95 2.85 4.57
C ALA A 49 -3.28 3.46 4.11
N ARG A 50 -3.31 4.11 2.94
CA ARG A 50 -4.45 4.95 2.51
C ARG A 50 -5.33 4.28 1.46
N LEU A 51 -4.80 3.31 0.72
CA LEU A 51 -5.55 2.58 -0.32
C LEU A 51 -5.85 1.13 0.10
N ASP A 52 -5.81 0.82 1.39
CA ASP A 52 -6.12 -0.51 1.91
C ASP A 52 -7.61 -0.83 1.75
N ALA A 53 -7.91 -1.87 0.98
CA ALA A 53 -9.27 -2.39 0.77
C ALA A 53 -9.61 -3.55 1.74
N GLY A 54 -8.68 -3.92 2.64
CA GLY A 54 -8.81 -5.06 3.52
C GLY A 54 -8.42 -6.38 2.86
N GLY A 55 -8.25 -7.43 3.67
CA GLY A 55 -7.91 -8.78 3.19
C GLY A 55 -6.57 -8.90 2.46
N GLY A 56 -5.66 -7.93 2.62
CA GLY A 56 -4.41 -7.87 1.88
C GLY A 56 -4.56 -7.36 0.44
N LEU A 57 -5.62 -6.60 0.16
CA LEU A 57 -5.88 -6.00 -1.14
C LEU A 57 -5.85 -4.47 -1.08
N LEU A 58 -5.50 -3.84 -2.20
CA LEU A 58 -5.50 -2.40 -2.38
C LEU A 58 -6.60 -1.96 -3.35
N TYR A 59 -7.17 -0.78 -3.13
CA TYR A 59 -7.76 0.02 -4.21
C TYR A 59 -6.67 0.61 -5.11
N ARG A 60 -7.03 0.95 -6.35
CA ARG A 60 -6.10 1.68 -7.21
C ARG A 60 -5.98 3.15 -6.79
N TYR A 61 -7.10 3.79 -6.50
CA TYR A 61 -7.24 5.11 -5.91
C TYR A 61 -8.54 5.11 -5.09
N LEU A 62 -8.77 6.16 -4.31
CA LEU A 62 -10.06 6.34 -3.66
C LEU A 62 -11.00 7.07 -4.63
N HIS A 63 -12.10 6.42 -4.98
CA HIS A 63 -13.06 6.90 -5.96
C HIS A 63 -13.69 8.25 -5.57
N ASP A 64 -13.95 8.46 -4.28
CA ASP A 64 -14.47 9.72 -3.72
C ASP A 64 -13.53 10.93 -3.93
N GLN A 65 -12.23 10.66 -4.08
CA GLN A 65 -11.18 11.67 -4.28
C GLN A 65 -10.76 11.80 -5.75
N THR A 66 -11.13 10.83 -6.60
CA THR A 66 -10.71 10.75 -8.00
C THR A 66 -11.90 10.36 -8.88
N PRO A 67 -12.75 11.34 -9.28
CA PRO A 67 -13.85 11.08 -10.19
C PRO A 67 -13.28 10.72 -11.57
N ASP A 68 -13.37 9.45 -11.94
CA ASP A 68 -12.89 8.89 -13.20
C ASP A 68 -14.01 8.73 -14.25
N GLY A 69 -15.25 9.08 -13.87
CA GLY A 69 -16.44 8.98 -14.72
C GLY A 69 -17.11 7.61 -14.71
N ILE A 70 -16.72 6.71 -13.81
CA ILE A 70 -17.34 5.40 -13.62
C ILE A 70 -18.34 5.48 -12.46
N GLU A 71 -19.56 5.00 -12.65
CA GLU A 71 -20.57 4.94 -11.58
C GLU A 71 -20.47 3.62 -10.80
N GLY A 72 -20.52 3.71 -9.46
CA GLY A 72 -20.55 2.56 -8.56
C GLY A 72 -19.35 2.49 -7.62
N ASP A 73 -19.32 1.46 -6.76
CA ASP A 73 -18.19 1.21 -5.89
C ASP A 73 -17.06 0.52 -6.67
N GLU A 74 -15.85 1.05 -6.56
CA GLU A 74 -14.68 0.41 -7.16
C GLU A 74 -14.26 -0.81 -6.32
N GLY A 75 -13.96 -1.93 -6.99
CA GLY A 75 -13.46 -3.14 -6.35
C GLY A 75 -11.98 -3.06 -6.00
N ALA A 76 -11.53 -3.95 -5.11
CA ALA A 76 -10.11 -4.08 -4.82
C ALA A 76 -9.32 -4.55 -6.06
N PHE A 77 -8.14 -3.98 -6.27
CA PHE A 77 -7.29 -4.18 -7.44
C PHE A 77 -6.13 -5.12 -7.13
N VAL A 78 -6.32 -6.40 -7.44
CA VAL A 78 -5.37 -7.49 -7.16
C VAL A 78 -3.96 -7.18 -7.69
N LEU A 79 -3.86 -6.62 -8.89
CA LEU A 79 -2.57 -6.34 -9.51
C LEU A 79 -1.73 -5.32 -8.72
N CYS A 80 -2.36 -4.24 -8.22
CA CYS A 80 -1.68 -3.25 -7.37
C CYS A 80 -1.23 -3.85 -6.05
N SER A 81 -2.02 -4.79 -5.51
CA SER A 81 -1.70 -5.51 -4.27
C SER A 81 -0.41 -6.33 -4.43
N PHE A 82 -0.24 -7.04 -5.55
CA PHE A 82 1.00 -7.75 -5.87
C PHE A 82 2.19 -6.80 -6.07
N TRP A 83 1.97 -5.64 -6.68
CA TRP A 83 3.03 -4.64 -6.84
C TRP A 83 3.52 -4.11 -5.50
N LEU A 84 2.62 -3.94 -4.53
CA LEU A 84 2.99 -3.54 -3.17
C LEU A 84 3.90 -4.58 -2.51
N VAL A 85 3.49 -5.85 -2.54
CA VAL A 85 4.29 -6.97 -2.00
C VAL A 85 5.66 -7.05 -2.68
N ASN A 86 5.73 -6.88 -4.00
CA ASN A 86 7.00 -6.86 -4.73
C ASN A 86 7.90 -5.68 -4.32
N ASN A 87 7.32 -4.49 -4.10
CA ASN A 87 8.07 -3.33 -3.62
C ASN A 87 8.64 -3.60 -2.22
N ALA A 88 7.82 -4.14 -1.33
CA ALA A 88 8.24 -4.46 0.02
C ALA A 88 9.35 -5.51 0.04
N TYR A 89 9.18 -6.61 -0.71
CA TYR A 89 10.20 -7.66 -0.83
C TYR A 89 11.55 -7.10 -1.29
N ARG A 90 11.53 -6.18 -2.25
CA ARG A 90 12.75 -5.54 -2.78
C ARG A 90 13.35 -4.48 -1.86
N ALA A 91 12.56 -3.95 -0.93
CA ALA A 91 12.98 -2.98 0.08
C ALA A 91 13.31 -3.63 1.44
N GLY A 92 13.12 -4.95 1.59
CA GLY A 92 13.36 -5.68 2.83
C GLY A 92 12.22 -5.61 3.86
N ASP A 93 10.98 -5.34 3.43
CA ASP A 93 9.75 -5.36 4.24
C ASP A 93 9.69 -4.38 5.45
N VAL A 94 10.71 -3.54 5.67
CA VAL A 94 10.89 -2.70 6.88
C VAL A 94 9.84 -1.59 7.11
N TRP A 95 8.97 -1.34 6.14
CA TRP A 95 7.99 -0.24 6.17
C TRP A 95 6.54 -0.72 6.02
N LEU A 96 6.33 -2.01 5.79
CA LEU A 96 4.98 -2.57 5.66
C LEU A 96 4.25 -2.42 7.00
N PRO A 97 3.00 -1.94 7.00
CA PRO A 97 2.17 -1.96 8.21
C PRO A 97 1.94 -3.41 8.67
N ASP A 98 1.75 -3.63 9.98
CA ASP A 98 1.58 -4.97 10.57
C ASP A 98 0.50 -5.81 9.87
N ARG A 99 -0.58 -5.18 9.40
CA ARG A 99 -1.67 -5.83 8.65
C ARG A 99 -1.24 -6.46 7.33
N TRP A 100 -0.14 -5.98 6.74
CA TRP A 100 0.47 -6.50 5.51
C TRP A 100 1.67 -7.43 5.80
N ALA A 101 2.07 -7.56 7.06
CA ALA A 101 3.19 -8.41 7.43
C ALA A 101 2.85 -9.88 7.16
N ARG A 102 3.88 -10.68 6.85
CA ARG A 102 3.70 -12.10 6.60
C ARG A 102 3.06 -12.77 7.83
N PRO A 103 2.06 -13.65 7.61
CA PRO A 103 1.56 -14.49 8.67
C PRO A 103 2.69 -15.32 9.30
N THR A 104 2.81 -15.25 10.63
CA THR A 104 3.96 -15.67 11.43
C THR A 104 3.98 -17.12 11.90
N ARG A 105 3.44 -18.15 11.23
CA ARG A 105 3.35 -19.56 11.76
C ARG A 105 2.50 -19.71 13.04
N ARG A 106 2.66 -18.86 14.05
CA ARG A 106 1.91 -18.81 15.30
C ARG A 106 0.45 -18.41 15.08
N ASP A 107 0.21 -17.53 14.12
CA ASP A 107 -1.13 -17.18 13.66
C ASP A 107 -1.81 -18.33 12.90
N ARG A 108 -1.06 -19.12 12.15
CA ARG A 108 -1.56 -20.25 11.37
C ARG A 108 -2.08 -21.39 12.24
N THR A 109 -1.53 -21.56 13.44
CA THR A 109 -1.98 -22.56 14.43
C THR A 109 -3.15 -22.08 15.29
N ALA A 110 -3.41 -20.77 15.36
CA ALA A 110 -4.52 -20.23 16.14
C ALA A 110 -5.88 -20.37 15.41
N GLY A 111 -5.86 -20.39 14.07
CA GLY A 111 -7.08 -20.49 13.24
C GLY A 111 -7.60 -21.91 12.99
N SER A 112 -6.97 -22.96 13.51
CA SER A 112 -7.39 -24.36 13.27
C SER A 112 -8.16 -24.99 14.45
N SER A 113 -8.70 -24.17 15.36
CA SER A 113 -9.33 -24.64 16.62
C SER A 113 -10.84 -24.40 16.70
N LEU A 114 -11.50 -24.09 15.59
CA LEU A 114 -12.95 -24.03 15.50
C LEU A 114 -13.36 -24.77 14.23
N ASP A 115 -13.80 -26.02 14.41
CA ASP A 115 -14.71 -26.81 13.56
C ASP A 115 -14.71 -28.26 14.11
N GLU A 116 -15.24 -28.44 15.33
CA GLU A 116 -15.83 -29.70 15.82
C GLU A 116 -17.26 -29.42 16.28
#